data_AF-A0A7H0NKU0-F1
#
_entry.id   AF-A0A7H0NKU0-F1
#
_cell.length_a   1.000
_cell.length_b   1.000
_cell.length_c   1.000
_cell.angle_alpha   90.00
_cell.angle_beta   90.00
_cell.angle_gamma   90.00
#
_symmetry.space_group_name_H-M   'P 1'
#
loop_
_entity.id
_entity.type
_entity.pdbx_description
1 polymer ?
#
loop_
_entity_poly.entity_id
_entity_poly.type
_entity_poly.pdbx_seq_one_letter_code
_entity_poly.pdbx_strand_id
1 'polypeptide(L)'
;MTVHPSLQPYTDAATHSIEAIAELVKPLAEGEWNRRTPCPGWSVRDIVSHVIGMECEMLGDPRPIHTLPRDLYHVQSDFARYMEMQVDVRRHHTSPEITAELEYVLIRRARQIRNESRSPETKVRAPLGAEQTLETALNLRAFDVWVHEQDLRATLGQPGNLDSPGALITRDMLLAGLPKVVAKKAGAPANSAVVFDVHGPVEFLRTVRVDAEGRGSVDGAPSLGPAVTLSLDWETYVRLACGRVRHTAVADRIKVEGDQELATAILDNFAVTP
;
A
#
# COMPACT_ATOMS: atom_id res chain seq x y z
N MET A 1 6.95 2.19 24.17
CA MET A 1 5.51 1.88 24.04
C MET A 1 4.79 3.21 24.02
N THR A 2 3.91 3.42 23.05
CA THR A 2 3.09 4.65 23.04
C THR A 2 2.15 4.61 24.25
N VAL A 3 1.70 5.77 24.74
CA VAL A 3 0.69 5.82 25.82
C VAL A 3 -0.73 5.58 25.30
N HIS A 4 -0.91 5.35 23.99
CA HIS A 4 -2.18 5.14 23.32
C HIS A 4 -2.23 3.75 22.66
N PRO A 5 -2.79 2.74 23.34
CA PRO A 5 -2.79 1.36 22.85
C PRO A 5 -3.38 1.17 21.44
N SER A 6 -4.28 2.05 21.00
CA SER A 6 -4.87 2.02 19.65
C SER A 6 -3.88 2.36 18.53
N LEU A 7 -2.81 3.12 18.82
CA LEU A 7 -1.79 3.49 17.81
C LEU A 7 -0.71 2.42 17.66
N GLN A 8 -0.53 1.60 18.70
CA GLN A 8 0.56 0.62 18.81
C GLN A 8 0.58 -0.40 17.64
N PRO A 9 -0.56 -0.98 17.21
CA PRO A 9 -0.57 -1.92 16.08
C PRO A 9 -0.03 -1.32 14.79
N TYR A 10 -0.36 -0.07 14.49
CA TYR A 10 0.12 0.61 13.29
C TYR A 10 1.62 0.90 13.37
N THR A 11 2.10 1.36 14.53
CA THR A 11 3.53 1.63 14.71
C THR A 11 4.37 0.36 14.67
N ASP A 12 3.88 -0.74 15.24
CA ASP A 12 4.58 -2.03 15.23
C ASP A 12 4.63 -2.62 13.82
N ALA A 13 3.51 -2.57 13.08
CA ALA A 13 3.44 -3.03 11.71
C ALA A 13 4.34 -2.24 10.76
N ALA A 14 4.35 -0.91 10.87
CA ALA A 14 5.26 -0.07 10.11
C ALA A 14 6.72 -0.39 10.46
N THR A 15 7.06 -0.44 11.75
CA THR A 15 8.44 -0.73 12.21
C THR A 15 8.92 -2.09 11.71
N HIS A 16 8.12 -3.14 11.88
CA HIS A 16 8.41 -4.48 11.38
C HIS A 16 8.72 -4.48 9.87
N SER A 17 7.91 -3.76 9.08
CA SER A 17 8.08 -3.74 7.62
C SER A 17 9.33 -2.95 7.22
N ILE A 18 9.66 -1.84 7.89
CA ILE A 18 10.90 -1.09 7.58
C ILE A 18 12.15 -1.89 8.00
N GLU A 19 12.11 -2.59 9.14
CA GLU A 19 13.20 -3.48 9.55
C GLU A 19 13.39 -4.62 8.55
N ALA A 20 12.30 -5.22 8.06
CA ALA A 20 12.36 -6.22 7.01
C ALA A 20 12.95 -5.66 5.70
N ILE A 21 12.62 -4.43 5.32
CA ILE A 21 13.23 -3.73 4.18
C ILE A 21 14.74 -3.55 4.41
N ALA A 22 15.15 -3.08 5.59
CA ALA A 22 16.56 -2.89 5.92
C ALA A 22 17.36 -4.19 5.78
N GLU A 23 16.83 -5.30 6.30
CA GLU A 23 17.46 -6.62 6.17
C GLU A 23 17.48 -7.15 4.73
N LEU A 24 16.43 -6.87 3.93
CA LEU A 24 16.37 -7.24 2.51
C LEU A 24 17.44 -6.53 1.67
N VAL A 25 17.71 -5.24 1.95
CA VAL A 25 18.58 -4.41 1.10
C VAL A 25 20.04 -4.42 1.53
N LYS A 26 20.31 -4.73 2.80
CA LYS A 26 21.66 -4.80 3.38
C LYS A 26 22.66 -5.70 2.61
N PRO A 27 22.29 -6.91 2.13
CA PRO A 27 23.23 -7.77 1.41
C PRO A 27 23.34 -7.46 -0.09
N LEU A 28 22.55 -6.52 -0.61
CA LEU A 28 22.47 -6.28 -2.05
C LEU A 28 23.75 -5.66 -2.61
N ALA A 29 24.17 -6.16 -3.77
CA ALA A 29 25.21 -5.51 -4.56
C ALA A 29 24.67 -4.24 -5.24
N GLU A 30 25.54 -3.27 -5.52
CA GLU A 30 25.17 -1.96 -6.11
C GLU A 30 24.31 -2.09 -7.39
N GLY A 31 24.56 -3.09 -8.23
CA GLY A 31 23.79 -3.33 -9.45
C GLY A 31 22.32 -3.72 -9.19
N GLU A 32 22.01 -4.33 -8.05
CA GLU A 32 20.66 -4.79 -7.70
C GLU A 32 19.74 -3.63 -7.29
N TRP A 33 20.32 -2.54 -6.76
CA TRP A 33 19.59 -1.33 -6.37
C TRP A 33 18.89 -0.65 -7.54
N ASN A 34 19.34 -0.90 -8.78
CA ASN A 34 18.78 -0.34 -10.01
C ASN A 34 17.75 -1.26 -10.68
N ARG A 35 17.41 -2.41 -10.08
CA ARG A 35 16.36 -3.29 -10.61
C ARG A 35 15.00 -2.59 -10.56
N ARG A 36 14.26 -2.68 -11.67
CA ARG A 36 12.89 -2.15 -11.78
C ARG A 36 11.95 -2.94 -10.89
N THR A 37 11.08 -2.22 -10.19
CA THR A 37 10.09 -2.81 -9.29
C THR A 37 8.71 -2.85 -9.95
N PRO A 38 7.72 -3.53 -9.34
CA PRO A 38 6.32 -3.42 -9.76
C PRO A 38 5.75 -2.00 -9.64
N CYS A 39 6.37 -1.11 -8.84
CA CYS A 39 5.98 0.29 -8.75
C CYS A 39 6.48 1.05 -10.01
N PRO A 40 5.58 1.63 -10.83
CA PRO A 40 5.97 2.21 -12.11
C PRO A 40 7.01 3.31 -12.00
N GLY A 41 8.12 3.14 -12.72
CA GLY A 41 9.22 4.11 -12.75
C GLY A 41 10.17 4.04 -11.56
N TRP A 42 9.91 3.17 -10.57
CA TRP A 42 10.72 3.03 -9.37
C TRP A 42 11.58 1.77 -9.40
N SER A 43 12.86 1.96 -9.07
CA SER A 43 13.83 0.92 -8.76
C SER A 43 13.81 0.53 -7.27
N VAL A 44 14.57 -0.49 -6.89
CA VAL A 44 14.80 -0.85 -5.48
C VAL A 44 15.25 0.38 -4.68
N ARG A 45 16.17 1.17 -5.25
CA ARG A 45 16.65 2.43 -4.67
C ARG A 45 15.52 3.42 -4.42
N ASP A 46 14.62 3.55 -5.39
CA ASP A 46 13.53 4.52 -5.31
C ASP A 46 12.53 4.16 -4.21
N ILE A 47 12.21 2.86 -4.04
CA ILE A 47 11.36 2.40 -2.94
C ILE A 47 11.98 2.72 -1.58
N VAL A 48 13.27 2.39 -1.37
CA VAL A 48 13.95 2.68 -0.10
C VAL A 48 14.02 4.19 0.15
N SER A 49 14.24 4.97 -0.90
CA SER A 49 14.28 6.44 -0.86
C SER A 49 12.93 7.05 -0.48
N HIS A 50 11.82 6.50 -1.01
CA HIS A 50 10.47 6.87 -0.61
C HIS A 50 10.22 6.56 0.87
N VAL A 51 10.62 5.38 1.34
CA VAL A 51 10.49 4.99 2.74
C VAL A 51 11.22 5.97 3.64
N ILE A 52 12.50 6.27 3.36
CA ILE A 52 13.28 7.28 4.09
C ILE A 52 12.59 8.64 4.07
N GLY A 53 12.20 9.12 2.88
CA GLY A 53 11.60 10.44 2.70
C GLY A 53 10.33 10.64 3.53
N MET A 54 9.46 9.63 3.57
CA MET A 54 8.24 9.66 4.36
C MET A 54 8.51 9.61 5.87
N GLU A 55 9.48 8.81 6.32
CA GLU A 55 9.88 8.79 7.72
C GLU A 55 10.50 10.13 8.17
N CYS A 56 11.33 10.76 7.34
CA CYS A 56 11.86 12.11 7.59
C CYS A 56 10.73 13.14 7.70
N GLU A 57 9.73 13.08 6.82
CA GLU A 57 8.59 13.99 6.90
C GLU A 57 7.76 13.77 8.17
N MET A 58 7.55 12.52 8.59
CA MET A 58 6.88 12.20 9.87
C MET A 58 7.69 12.63 11.10
N LEU A 59 9.02 12.69 10.99
CA LEU A 59 9.90 13.31 11.99
C LEU A 59 9.76 14.83 12.06
N GLY A 60 9.15 15.45 11.04
CA GLY A 60 9.06 16.90 10.90
C GLY A 60 10.29 17.53 10.23
N ASP A 61 11.12 16.73 9.57
CA ASP A 61 12.28 17.25 8.84
C ASP A 61 11.82 18.09 7.63
N PRO A 62 12.58 19.13 7.26
CA PRO A 62 12.29 19.90 6.08
C PRO A 62 12.38 18.99 4.84
N ARG A 63 11.41 19.15 3.93
CA ARG A 63 11.48 18.46 2.65
C ARG A 63 12.65 19.01 1.81
N PRO A 64 13.30 18.18 0.98
CA PRO A 64 14.36 18.62 0.08
C PRO A 64 13.91 19.77 -0.84
N ILE A 65 14.81 20.72 -1.10
CA ILE A 65 14.62 21.72 -2.15
C ILE A 65 15.21 21.10 -3.43
N HIS A 66 14.35 20.47 -4.23
CA HIS A 66 14.77 19.71 -5.40
C HIS A 66 13.82 19.92 -6.58
N THR A 67 14.37 20.10 -7.79
CA THR A 67 13.60 20.24 -9.02
C THR A 67 13.58 18.92 -9.78
N LEU A 68 12.40 18.35 -9.97
CA LEU A 68 12.25 17.11 -10.72
C LEU A 68 12.55 17.30 -12.21
N PRO A 69 13.15 16.29 -12.87
CA PRO A 69 13.18 16.19 -14.32
C PRO A 69 11.79 16.30 -14.95
N ARG A 70 11.72 16.85 -16.17
CA ARG A 70 10.44 17.11 -16.86
C ARG A 70 9.89 15.87 -17.58
N ASP A 71 10.71 14.86 -17.80
CA ASP A 71 10.49 13.68 -18.63
C ASP A 71 10.11 12.41 -17.84
N LEU A 72 9.70 12.56 -16.58
CA LEU A 72 9.22 11.47 -15.75
C LEU A 72 7.78 11.08 -16.13
N TYR A 73 7.65 10.13 -17.08
CA TYR A 73 6.36 9.70 -17.64
C TYR A 73 5.39 9.07 -16.63
N HIS A 74 5.91 8.50 -15.54
CA HIS A 74 5.11 7.91 -14.45
C HIS A 74 4.55 8.96 -13.49
N VAL A 75 5.04 10.20 -13.54
CA VAL A 75 4.60 11.30 -12.69
C VAL A 75 3.43 12.04 -13.35
N GLN A 76 2.21 11.54 -13.12
CA GLN A 76 1.00 12.00 -13.81
C GLN A 76 0.07 12.87 -12.95
N SER A 77 0.44 13.15 -11.70
CA SER A 77 -0.37 13.95 -10.77
C SER A 77 0.52 14.76 -9.83
N ASP A 78 -0.06 15.77 -9.18
CA ASP A 78 0.63 16.54 -8.14
C ASP A 78 1.02 15.66 -6.94
N PHE A 79 0.20 14.65 -6.63
CA PHE A 79 0.52 13.67 -5.60
C PHE A 79 1.73 12.81 -5.99
N ALA A 80 1.79 12.31 -7.23
CA ALA A 80 2.96 11.58 -7.72
C ALA A 80 4.22 12.47 -7.72
N ARG A 81 4.09 13.73 -8.15
CA ARG A 81 5.20 14.71 -8.11
C ARG A 81 5.66 14.99 -6.68
N TYR A 82 4.73 15.02 -5.73
CA TYR A 82 5.04 15.16 -4.31
C TYR A 82 5.84 13.96 -3.79
N MET A 83 5.46 12.73 -4.13
CA MET A 83 6.22 11.54 -3.70
C MET A 83 7.58 11.46 -4.39
N GLU A 84 7.62 11.69 -5.70
CA GLU A 84 8.82 11.59 -6.53
C GLU A 84 9.97 12.49 -6.05
N MET A 85 9.68 13.66 -5.47
CA MET A 85 10.73 14.59 -5.02
C MET A 85 11.68 13.99 -3.97
N GLN A 86 11.14 13.22 -3.02
CA GLN A 86 11.95 12.54 -1.99
C GLN A 86 12.72 11.35 -2.55
N VAL A 87 12.26 10.80 -3.67
CA VAL A 87 12.86 9.68 -4.38
C VAL A 87 14.02 10.16 -5.26
N ASP A 88 13.74 11.12 -6.15
CA ASP A 88 14.67 11.58 -7.16
C ASP A 88 15.93 12.21 -6.56
N VAL A 89 15.78 12.93 -5.45
CA VAL A 89 16.92 13.52 -4.73
C VAL A 89 17.92 12.46 -4.23
N ARG A 90 17.52 11.20 -4.05
CA ARG A 90 18.39 10.11 -3.57
C ARG A 90 18.90 9.19 -4.69
N ARG A 91 18.49 9.40 -5.94
CA ARG A 91 18.93 8.54 -7.07
C ARG A 91 20.45 8.54 -7.28
N HIS A 92 21.12 9.61 -6.88
CA HIS A 92 22.58 9.74 -6.99
C HIS A 92 23.35 9.18 -5.78
N HIS A 93 22.67 8.79 -4.70
CA HIS A 93 23.31 8.20 -3.52
C HIS A 93 23.69 6.74 -3.77
N THR A 94 24.87 6.33 -3.31
CA THR A 94 25.34 4.95 -3.34
C THR A 94 24.55 4.06 -2.37
N SER A 95 24.61 2.74 -2.56
CA SER A 95 23.93 1.81 -1.65
C SER A 95 24.31 2.01 -0.17
N PRO A 96 25.61 2.17 0.21
CA PRO A 96 25.98 2.44 1.59
C PRO A 96 25.42 3.74 2.17
N GLU A 97 25.33 4.81 1.35
CA GLU A 97 24.76 6.09 1.78
C GLU A 97 23.26 5.95 2.10
N ILE A 98 22.52 5.24 1.25
CA ILE A 98 21.08 5.02 1.46
C ILE A 98 20.82 4.11 2.64
N THR A 99 21.58 3.03 2.81
CA THR A 99 21.42 2.14 3.98
C THR A 99 21.76 2.86 5.28
N ALA A 100 22.81 3.68 5.30
CA ALA A 100 23.17 4.47 6.48
C ALA A 100 22.10 5.51 6.82
N GLU A 101 21.50 6.15 5.81
CA GLU A 101 20.39 7.08 6.01
C GLU A 101 19.14 6.36 6.56
N LEU A 102 18.80 5.19 6.01
CA LEU A 102 17.69 4.37 6.49
C LEU A 102 17.86 3.97 7.97
N GLU A 103 19.04 3.46 8.34
CA GLU A 103 19.36 3.09 9.73
C GLU A 103 19.26 4.30 10.67
N TYR A 104 19.78 5.45 10.26
CA TYR A 104 19.71 6.67 11.05
C TYR A 104 18.27 7.13 11.28
N VAL A 105 17.45 7.10 10.23
CA VAL A 105 16.04 7.50 10.29
C VAL A 105 15.21 6.52 11.14
N LEU A 106 15.47 5.21 11.04
CA LEU A 106 14.87 4.19 11.89
C LEU A 106 15.10 4.47 13.38
N ILE A 107 16.34 4.77 13.78
CA ILE A 107 16.68 5.10 15.16
C ILE A 107 15.89 6.33 15.65
N ARG A 108 15.80 7.37 14.82
CA ARG A 108 15.07 8.60 15.14
C ARG A 108 13.57 8.35 15.26
N ARG A 109 12.98 7.61 14.33
CA ARG A 109 11.55 7.23 14.36
C ARG A 109 11.21 6.36 15.54
N ALA A 110 12.04 5.37 15.86
CA ALA A 110 11.84 4.54 17.05
C ALA A 110 11.82 5.39 18.33
N ARG A 111 12.69 6.41 18.44
CA ARG A 111 12.65 7.37 19.55
C ARG A 111 11.38 8.22 19.54
N GLN A 112 10.95 8.71 18.38
CA GLN A 112 9.72 9.52 18.25
C GLN A 112 8.50 8.70 18.67
N ILE A 113 8.34 7.48 18.16
CA ILE A 113 7.23 6.56 18.49
C ILE A 113 7.22 6.24 19.99
N ARG A 114 8.37 5.93 20.60
CA ARG A 114 8.44 5.66 22.04
C ARG A 114 8.00 6.84 22.91
N ASN A 115 8.17 8.06 22.41
CA ASN A 115 7.81 9.30 23.12
C ASN A 115 6.50 9.91 22.62
N GLU A 116 5.73 9.19 21.80
CA GLU A 116 4.47 9.68 21.28
C GLU A 116 3.42 9.78 22.39
N SER A 117 2.99 11.01 22.68
CA SER A 117 2.02 11.33 23.73
C SER A 117 0.74 11.96 23.19
N ARG A 118 0.72 12.35 21.91
CA ARG A 118 -0.45 12.96 21.25
C ARG A 118 -1.57 11.95 21.11
N SER A 119 -2.82 12.38 21.25
CA SER A 119 -3.99 11.50 21.09
C SER A 119 -4.15 11.05 19.63
N PRO A 120 -4.83 9.91 19.38
CA PRO A 120 -5.13 9.43 18.02
C PRO A 120 -5.77 10.48 17.10
N GLU A 121 -6.60 11.37 17.65
CA GLU A 121 -7.36 12.40 16.92
C GLU A 121 -6.53 13.65 16.60
N THR A 122 -5.32 13.76 17.16
CA THR A 122 -4.45 14.92 16.97
C THR A 122 -4.22 15.16 15.49
N LYS A 123 -4.44 16.39 15.02
CA LYS A 123 -4.22 16.76 13.62
C LYS A 123 -2.74 16.85 13.33
N VAL A 124 -2.33 16.19 12.25
CA VAL A 124 -0.97 16.20 11.72
C VAL A 124 -1.01 16.53 10.24
N ARG A 125 0.11 17.05 9.74
CA ARG A 125 0.27 17.36 8.32
C ARG A 125 0.21 16.06 7.49
N ALA A 126 -0.46 16.14 6.36
CA ALA A 126 -0.55 15.12 5.34
C ALA A 126 0.12 15.63 4.04
N PRO A 127 0.37 14.74 3.06
CA PRO A 127 0.88 15.13 1.74
C PRO A 127 0.10 16.29 1.11
N LEU A 128 0.79 17.09 0.29
CA LEU A 128 0.24 18.29 -0.36
C LEU A 128 -0.28 19.36 0.62
N GLY A 129 0.12 19.33 1.90
CA GLY A 129 -0.29 20.32 2.89
C GLY A 129 -1.71 20.12 3.42
N ALA A 130 -2.33 18.97 3.15
CA ALA A 130 -3.57 18.58 3.81
C ALA A 130 -3.33 18.25 5.29
N GLU A 131 -4.41 17.99 6.03
CA GLU A 131 -4.37 17.53 7.42
C GLU A 131 -5.14 16.23 7.60
N GLN A 132 -4.66 15.37 8.50
CA GLN A 132 -5.30 14.11 8.89
C GLN A 132 -5.11 13.85 10.38
N THR A 133 -5.81 12.86 10.94
CA THR A 133 -5.55 12.44 12.32
C THR A 133 -4.23 11.66 12.40
N LEU A 134 -3.58 11.68 13.55
CA LEU A 134 -2.38 10.88 13.80
C LEU A 134 -2.64 9.38 13.56
N GLU A 135 -3.80 8.90 13.97
CA GLU A 135 -4.23 7.51 13.71
C GLU A 135 -4.28 7.20 12.22
N THR A 136 -4.91 8.06 11.42
CA THR A 136 -4.97 7.87 9.96
C THR A 136 -3.57 7.90 9.36
N ALA A 137 -2.70 8.82 9.80
CA ALA A 137 -1.33 8.89 9.31
C ALA A 137 -0.53 7.60 9.58
N LEU A 138 -0.65 7.04 10.79
CA LEU A 138 0.05 5.80 11.16
C LEU A 138 -0.54 4.57 10.47
N ASN A 139 -1.87 4.50 10.34
CA ASN A 139 -2.55 3.43 9.61
C ASN A 139 -2.12 3.40 8.13
N LEU A 140 -2.20 4.55 7.45
CA LEU A 140 -1.73 4.68 6.06
C LEU A 140 -0.27 4.31 5.93
N ARG A 141 0.57 4.65 6.92
CA ARG A 141 2.00 4.35 6.87
C ARG A 141 2.29 2.86 7.00
N ALA A 142 1.60 2.17 7.90
CA ALA A 142 1.73 0.72 8.06
C ALA A 142 1.38 -0.02 6.76
N PHE A 143 0.31 0.40 6.07
CA PHE A 143 -0.04 -0.09 4.74
C PHE A 143 1.03 0.21 3.69
N ASP A 144 1.44 1.47 3.57
CA ASP A 144 2.36 1.94 2.53
C ASP A 144 3.71 1.22 2.59
N VAL A 145 4.32 1.12 3.78
CA VAL A 145 5.59 0.41 3.95
C VAL A 145 5.43 -1.08 3.66
N TRP A 146 4.37 -1.72 4.15
CA TRP A 146 4.19 -3.15 3.92
C TRP A 146 4.04 -3.47 2.43
N VAL A 147 3.26 -2.68 1.68
CA VAL A 147 3.16 -2.86 0.21
C VAL A 147 4.52 -2.70 -0.46
N HIS A 148 5.30 -1.70 -0.06
CA HIS A 148 6.64 -1.47 -0.59
C HIS A 148 7.66 -2.54 -0.19
N GLU A 149 7.51 -3.15 0.99
CA GLU A 149 8.25 -4.36 1.35
C GLU A 149 7.93 -5.50 0.36
N GLN A 150 6.64 -5.71 0.04
CA GLN A 150 6.23 -6.73 -0.95
C GLN A 150 6.74 -6.42 -2.36
N ASP A 151 6.75 -5.14 -2.77
CA ASP A 151 7.32 -4.70 -4.05
C ASP A 151 8.83 -5.07 -4.14
N LEU A 152 9.58 -4.89 -3.06
CA LEU A 152 10.99 -5.27 -2.97
C LEU A 152 11.18 -6.79 -2.98
N ARG A 153 10.40 -7.52 -2.17
CA ARG A 153 10.42 -8.98 -2.14
C ARG A 153 10.16 -9.61 -3.49
N ALA A 154 9.16 -9.12 -4.22
CA ALA A 154 8.85 -9.56 -5.58
C ALA A 154 10.01 -9.27 -6.54
N THR A 155 10.64 -8.10 -6.44
CA THR A 155 11.78 -7.69 -7.29
C THR A 155 13.05 -8.53 -7.02
N LEU A 156 13.26 -8.94 -5.77
CA LEU A 156 14.44 -9.67 -5.31
C LEU A 156 14.24 -11.20 -5.28
N GLY A 157 13.04 -11.69 -5.57
CA GLY A 157 12.71 -13.12 -5.49
C GLY A 157 12.75 -13.66 -4.05
N GLN A 158 12.43 -12.82 -3.05
CA GLN A 158 12.52 -13.15 -1.62
C GLN A 158 11.12 -13.28 -1.01
N PRO A 159 10.49 -14.47 -0.97
CA PRO A 159 9.16 -14.62 -0.39
C PRO A 159 9.16 -14.35 1.12
N GLY A 160 8.01 -13.95 1.67
CA GLY A 160 7.81 -13.82 3.11
C GLY A 160 6.91 -12.65 3.50
N ASN A 161 6.53 -12.61 4.78
CA ASN A 161 5.77 -11.52 5.39
C ASN A 161 4.40 -11.22 4.76
N LEU A 162 3.81 -12.19 4.04
CA LEU A 162 2.49 -12.06 3.45
C LEU A 162 1.36 -12.05 4.50
N ASP A 163 1.63 -12.52 5.72
CA ASP A 163 0.72 -12.56 6.89
C ASP A 163 1.25 -11.75 8.08
N SER A 164 2.27 -10.90 7.86
CA SER A 164 2.83 -10.06 8.91
C SER A 164 1.80 -9.04 9.43
N PRO A 165 2.04 -8.35 10.56
CA PRO A 165 1.09 -7.37 11.09
C PRO A 165 0.64 -6.30 10.07
N GLY A 166 1.55 -5.89 9.17
CA GLY A 166 1.24 -4.95 8.08
C GLY A 166 0.25 -5.52 7.05
N ALA A 167 0.24 -6.84 6.84
CA ALA A 167 -0.69 -7.50 5.93
C ALA A 167 -2.14 -7.40 6.41
N LEU A 168 -2.38 -7.51 7.73
CA LEU A 168 -3.73 -7.44 8.32
C LEU A 168 -4.31 -6.02 8.22
N ILE A 169 -3.48 -5.01 8.49
CA ILE A 169 -3.85 -3.59 8.31
C ILE A 169 -4.13 -3.32 6.83
N THR A 170 -3.28 -3.84 5.95
CA THR A 170 -3.44 -3.71 4.50
C THR A 170 -4.74 -4.34 4.03
N ARG A 171 -5.08 -5.56 4.49
CA ARG A 171 -6.36 -6.19 4.20
C ARG A 171 -7.52 -5.26 4.53
N ASP A 172 -7.56 -4.71 5.73
CA ASP A 172 -8.68 -3.89 6.19
C ASP A 172 -8.80 -2.59 5.38
N MET A 173 -7.67 -1.97 5.03
CA MET A 173 -7.65 -0.80 4.14
C MET A 173 -8.14 -1.10 2.73
N LEU A 174 -7.69 -2.21 2.13
CA LEU A 174 -8.11 -2.60 0.79
C LEU A 174 -9.61 -2.96 0.77
N LEU A 175 -10.11 -3.64 1.81
CA LEU A 175 -11.53 -3.95 1.96
C LEU A 175 -12.40 -2.69 2.05
N ALA A 176 -11.94 -1.66 2.74
CA ALA A 176 -12.65 -0.38 2.84
C ALA A 176 -12.79 0.33 1.47
N GLY A 177 -11.91 0.03 0.51
CA GLY A 177 -11.96 0.56 -0.85
C GLY A 177 -12.95 -0.16 -1.78
N LEU A 178 -13.31 -1.41 -1.47
CA LEU A 178 -14.14 -2.26 -2.35
C LEU A 178 -15.50 -1.65 -2.70
N PRO A 179 -16.27 -1.04 -1.78
CA PRO A 179 -17.54 -0.42 -2.13
C PRO A 179 -17.43 0.62 -3.25
N LYS A 180 -16.36 1.42 -3.24
CA LYS A 180 -16.09 2.42 -4.29
C LYS A 180 -15.73 1.75 -5.61
N VAL A 181 -14.96 0.67 -5.60
CA VAL A 181 -14.62 -0.08 -6.81
C VAL A 181 -15.87 -0.68 -7.43
N VAL A 182 -16.62 -1.46 -6.66
CA VAL A 182 -17.76 -2.26 -7.16
C VAL A 182 -18.95 -1.37 -7.53
N ALA A 183 -19.42 -0.52 -6.62
CA ALA A 183 -20.64 0.25 -6.84
C ALA A 183 -20.40 1.46 -7.75
N LYS A 184 -19.32 2.21 -7.51
CA LYS A 184 -19.09 3.50 -8.21
C LYS A 184 -18.27 3.36 -9.50
N LYS A 185 -17.15 2.63 -9.49
CA LYS A 185 -16.26 2.55 -10.65
C LYS A 185 -16.73 1.50 -11.67
N ALA A 186 -17.04 0.30 -11.20
CA ALA A 186 -17.49 -0.81 -12.05
C ALA A 186 -18.99 -0.74 -12.39
N GLY A 187 -19.78 0.00 -11.60
CA GLY A 187 -21.19 0.22 -11.88
C GLY A 187 -22.06 -1.01 -11.64
N ALA A 188 -21.76 -1.81 -10.61
CA ALA A 188 -22.57 -2.97 -10.24
C ALA A 188 -24.05 -2.56 -10.06
N PRO A 189 -25.02 -3.35 -10.58
CA PRO A 189 -26.44 -2.99 -10.54
C PRO A 189 -26.97 -2.77 -9.11
N ALA A 190 -27.99 -1.93 -8.98
CA ALA A 190 -28.71 -1.78 -7.72
C ALA A 190 -29.31 -3.12 -7.27
N ASN A 191 -29.36 -3.36 -5.95
CA ASN A 191 -29.81 -4.63 -5.35
C ASN A 191 -28.99 -5.85 -5.78
N SER A 192 -27.68 -5.66 -6.03
CA SER A 192 -26.76 -6.75 -6.36
C SER A 192 -25.74 -6.99 -5.24
N ALA A 193 -25.04 -8.11 -5.34
CA ALA A 193 -23.95 -8.47 -4.46
C ALA A 193 -22.78 -9.02 -5.27
N VAL A 194 -21.55 -8.65 -4.89
CA VAL A 194 -20.30 -9.18 -5.43
C VAL A 194 -19.53 -9.81 -4.30
N VAL A 195 -19.07 -11.04 -4.48
CA VAL A 195 -18.28 -11.78 -3.48
C VAL A 195 -16.81 -11.79 -3.89
N PHE A 196 -15.95 -11.50 -2.93
CA PHE A 196 -14.51 -11.70 -3.00
C PHE A 196 -14.15 -12.85 -2.06
N ASP A 197 -13.60 -13.92 -2.63
CA ASP A 197 -13.18 -15.13 -1.94
C ASP A 197 -11.64 -15.25 -2.06
N VAL A 198 -10.96 -14.76 -1.02
CA VAL A 198 -9.51 -14.65 -1.00
C VAL A 198 -8.93 -15.69 -0.07
N HIS A 199 -8.03 -16.52 -0.61
CA HIS A 199 -7.36 -17.60 0.12
C HIS A 199 -5.85 -17.34 0.29
N GLY A 200 -5.20 -18.15 1.11
CA GLY A 200 -3.76 -18.06 1.35
C GLY A 200 -3.44 -17.54 2.76
N PRO A 201 -2.27 -16.89 2.98
CA PRO A 201 -1.80 -16.50 4.31
C PRO A 201 -2.74 -15.53 5.05
N VAL A 202 -3.47 -14.69 4.31
CA VAL A 202 -4.54 -13.83 4.85
C VAL A 202 -5.82 -14.14 4.10
N GLU A 203 -6.63 -15.04 4.68
CA GLU A 203 -7.89 -15.47 4.08
C GLU A 203 -9.07 -14.59 4.50
N PHE A 204 -10.00 -14.36 3.57
CA PHE A 204 -11.30 -13.76 3.87
C PHE A 204 -12.31 -14.03 2.76
N LEU A 205 -13.57 -14.12 3.16
CA LEU A 205 -14.72 -14.00 2.28
C LEU A 205 -15.45 -12.71 2.60
N ARG A 206 -15.63 -11.82 1.62
CA ARG A 206 -16.32 -10.54 1.79
C ARG A 206 -17.31 -10.29 0.68
N THR A 207 -18.49 -9.82 1.06
CA THR A 207 -19.55 -9.45 0.13
C THR A 207 -19.65 -7.94 0.06
N VAL A 208 -19.53 -7.39 -1.14
CA VAL A 208 -19.92 -6.01 -1.42
C VAL A 208 -21.38 -5.99 -1.87
N ARG A 209 -22.24 -5.30 -1.13
CA ARG A 209 -23.67 -5.17 -1.44
C ARG A 209 -23.95 -3.78 -1.98
N VAL A 210 -24.74 -3.72 -3.05
CA VAL A 210 -25.21 -2.46 -3.64
C VAL A 210 -26.68 -2.29 -3.31
N ASP A 211 -27.02 -1.25 -2.55
CA ASP A 211 -28.41 -0.96 -2.17
C ASP A 211 -29.25 -0.46 -3.37
N ALA A 212 -30.54 -0.20 -3.11
CA ALA A 212 -31.47 0.28 -4.14
C ALA A 212 -31.08 1.68 -4.68
N GLU A 213 -30.35 2.46 -3.91
CA GLU A 213 -29.83 3.78 -4.28
C GLU A 213 -28.46 3.71 -4.97
N GLY A 214 -27.90 2.50 -5.20
CA GLY A 214 -26.62 2.30 -5.85
C GLY A 214 -25.41 2.50 -4.93
N ARG A 215 -25.59 2.53 -3.60
CA ARG A 215 -24.49 2.67 -2.65
C ARG A 215 -23.94 1.31 -2.25
N GLY A 216 -22.63 1.21 -2.27
CA GLY A 216 -21.90 0.01 -1.84
C GLY A 216 -21.68 -0.02 -0.32
N SER A 217 -21.79 -1.20 0.28
CA SER A 217 -21.28 -1.52 1.61
C SER A 217 -20.55 -2.87 1.59
N VAL A 218 -19.64 -3.11 2.54
CA VAL A 218 -18.93 -4.39 2.66
C VAL A 218 -19.32 -5.07 3.96
N ASP A 219 -19.64 -6.36 3.90
CA ASP A 219 -19.89 -7.20 5.07
C ASP A 219 -19.30 -8.61 4.92
N GLY A 220 -19.26 -9.35 6.03
CA GLY A 220 -18.77 -10.73 6.07
C GLY A 220 -19.85 -11.79 5.85
N ALA A 221 -21.10 -11.40 5.61
CA ALA A 221 -22.17 -12.36 5.41
C ALA A 221 -22.11 -12.89 3.97
N PRO A 222 -22.14 -14.22 3.76
CA PRO A 222 -22.15 -14.77 2.41
C PRO A 222 -23.41 -14.34 1.65
N SER A 223 -23.30 -14.23 0.33
CA SER A 223 -24.45 -14.07 -0.55
C SER A 223 -24.77 -15.42 -1.20
N LEU A 224 -26.05 -15.81 -1.19
CA LEU A 224 -26.52 -17.07 -1.82
C LEU A 224 -26.75 -16.94 -3.34
N GLY A 225 -26.75 -15.72 -3.87
CA GLY A 225 -26.91 -15.44 -5.29
C GLY A 225 -26.16 -14.17 -5.70
N PRO A 226 -24.83 -14.14 -5.56
CA PRO A 226 -24.05 -13.00 -6.01
C PRO A 226 -24.12 -12.86 -7.54
N ALA A 227 -24.09 -11.62 -8.02
CA ALA A 227 -23.96 -11.35 -9.44
C ALA A 227 -22.60 -11.83 -9.97
N VAL A 228 -21.56 -11.69 -9.14
CA VAL A 228 -20.19 -12.11 -9.43
C VAL A 228 -19.53 -12.66 -8.16
N THR A 229 -18.79 -13.76 -8.30
CA THR A 229 -17.80 -14.21 -7.32
C THR A 229 -16.41 -14.16 -7.97
N LEU A 230 -15.49 -13.45 -7.33
CA LEU A 230 -14.06 -13.41 -7.68
C LEU A 230 -13.28 -14.22 -6.64
N SER A 231 -12.64 -15.31 -7.06
CA SER A 231 -11.74 -16.09 -6.21
C SER A 231 -10.29 -15.98 -6.69
N LEU A 232 -9.37 -15.68 -5.77
CA LEU A 232 -7.94 -15.45 -6.04
C LEU A 232 -7.12 -15.57 -4.74
N ASP A 233 -5.82 -15.77 -4.85
CA ASP A 233 -4.95 -15.80 -3.67
C ASP A 233 -4.62 -14.39 -3.16
N TRP A 234 -4.22 -14.30 -1.88
CA TRP A 234 -3.90 -13.04 -1.20
C TRP A 234 -2.83 -12.20 -1.91
N GLU A 235 -1.76 -12.81 -2.43
CA GLU A 235 -0.70 -12.06 -3.11
C GLU A 235 -1.23 -11.45 -4.41
N THR A 236 -1.98 -12.23 -5.20
CA THR A 236 -2.66 -11.73 -6.41
C THR A 236 -3.63 -10.60 -6.08
N TYR A 237 -4.44 -10.75 -5.03
CA TYR A 237 -5.37 -9.72 -4.56
C TYR A 237 -4.65 -8.40 -4.26
N VAL A 238 -3.59 -8.44 -3.46
CA VAL A 238 -2.83 -7.24 -3.09
C VAL A 238 -2.20 -6.58 -4.31
N ARG A 239 -1.58 -7.38 -5.20
CA ARG A 239 -0.92 -6.85 -6.39
C ARG A 239 -1.91 -6.18 -7.34
N LEU A 240 -3.13 -6.70 -7.48
CA LEU A 240 -4.17 -6.07 -8.28
C LEU A 240 -4.73 -4.82 -7.59
N ALA A 241 -5.07 -4.91 -6.30
CA ALA A 241 -5.68 -3.81 -5.54
C ALA A 241 -4.71 -2.63 -5.34
N CYS A 242 -3.40 -2.88 -5.40
CA CYS A 242 -2.37 -1.85 -5.42
C CYS A 242 -1.93 -1.49 -6.85
N GLY A 243 -2.49 -2.07 -7.91
CA GLY A 243 -2.12 -1.71 -9.30
C GLY A 243 -0.69 -2.12 -9.73
N ARG A 244 -0.10 -3.13 -9.07
CA ARG A 244 1.24 -3.68 -9.36
C ARG A 244 1.21 -4.70 -10.50
N VAL A 245 0.03 -5.18 -10.88
CA VAL A 245 -0.17 -6.10 -12.01
C VAL A 245 -1.52 -5.84 -12.65
N ARG A 246 -1.63 -6.07 -13.97
CA ARG A 246 -2.91 -6.07 -14.67
C ARG A 246 -3.56 -7.44 -14.53
N HIS A 247 -4.89 -7.49 -14.38
CA HIS A 247 -5.63 -8.77 -14.27
C HIS A 247 -5.37 -9.71 -15.45
N THR A 248 -5.22 -9.17 -16.66
CA THR A 248 -4.90 -9.95 -17.87
C THR A 248 -3.57 -10.70 -17.79
N ALA A 249 -2.63 -10.23 -16.98
CA ALA A 249 -1.32 -10.89 -16.79
C ALA A 249 -1.36 -12.02 -15.73
N VAL A 250 -2.45 -12.13 -14.98
CA VAL A 250 -2.66 -13.12 -13.90
C VAL A 250 -4.03 -13.79 -14.02
N ALA A 251 -4.59 -13.85 -15.23
CA ALA A 251 -5.93 -14.36 -15.47
C ALA A 251 -6.08 -15.83 -15.07
N ASP A 252 -5.00 -16.61 -15.15
CA ASP A 252 -4.91 -18.00 -14.69
C ASP A 252 -5.00 -18.15 -13.16
N ARG A 253 -4.78 -17.06 -12.42
CA ARG A 253 -4.88 -17.00 -10.95
C ARG A 253 -6.19 -16.40 -10.44
N ILE A 254 -7.09 -15.99 -11.35
CA ILE A 254 -8.38 -15.39 -11.01
C ILE A 254 -9.49 -16.29 -11.53
N LYS A 255 -10.30 -16.82 -10.62
CA LYS A 255 -11.53 -17.53 -10.97
C LYS A 255 -12.70 -16.56 -10.89
N VAL A 256 -13.51 -16.53 -11.94
CA VAL A 256 -14.72 -15.71 -12.03
C VAL A 256 -15.93 -16.61 -12.19
N GLU A 257 -16.93 -16.44 -11.32
CA GLU A 257 -18.25 -17.07 -11.45
C GLU A 257 -19.33 -15.97 -11.55
N GLY A 258 -20.34 -16.17 -12.40
CA GLY A 258 -21.39 -15.19 -12.65
C GLY A 258 -21.10 -14.28 -13.84
N ASP A 259 -21.48 -13.00 -13.72
CA ASP A 259 -21.40 -11.98 -14.77
C ASP A 259 -19.95 -11.62 -15.13
N GLN A 260 -19.53 -12.01 -16.35
CA GLN A 260 -18.16 -11.81 -16.84
C GLN A 260 -17.86 -10.34 -17.20
N GLU A 261 -18.86 -9.58 -17.65
CA GLU A 261 -18.69 -8.17 -18.01
C GLU A 261 -18.49 -7.34 -16.74
N LEU A 262 -19.32 -7.59 -15.71
CA LEU A 262 -19.16 -6.94 -14.42
C LEU A 262 -17.84 -7.32 -13.75
N ALA A 263 -17.43 -8.59 -13.80
CA ALA A 263 -16.14 -9.02 -13.28
C ALA A 263 -14.97 -8.27 -13.94
N THR A 264 -15.00 -8.14 -15.27
CA THR A 264 -13.98 -7.40 -16.03
C THR A 264 -13.97 -5.93 -15.63
N ALA A 265 -15.15 -5.29 -15.54
CA ALA A 265 -15.26 -3.90 -15.11
C ALA A 265 -14.71 -3.66 -13.70
N ILE A 266 -14.92 -4.61 -12.78
CA ILE A 266 -14.34 -4.58 -11.43
C ILE A 266 -12.82 -4.68 -11.50
N LEU A 267 -12.29 -5.68 -12.22
CA LEU A 267 -10.86 -5.94 -12.33
C LEU A 267 -10.09 -4.79 -13.01
N ASP A 268 -10.68 -4.14 -14.03
CA ASP A 268 -10.11 -2.95 -14.67
C ASP A 268 -10.02 -1.74 -13.73
N ASN A 269 -10.91 -1.68 -12.73
CA ASN A 269 -11.01 -0.58 -11.77
C ASN A 269 -10.49 -0.93 -10.36
N PHE A 270 -9.87 -2.10 -10.22
CA PHE A 270 -9.64 -2.73 -8.91
C PHE A 270 -8.59 -2.03 -8.07
N ALA A 271 -7.65 -1.32 -8.70
CA ALA A 271 -6.68 -0.51 -8.00
C ALA A 271 -7.39 0.56 -7.12
N VAL A 272 -7.14 0.48 -5.80
CA VAL A 272 -7.67 1.41 -4.80
C VAL A 272 -6.63 2.40 -4.30
N THR A 273 -5.35 2.16 -4.58
CA THR A 273 -4.26 3.09 -4.31
C THR A 273 -4.18 4.18 -5.38
N PRO A 274 -3.72 5.40 -5.02
CA PRO A 274 -3.41 6.46 -5.99
C PRO A 274 -2.35 6.07 -7.01
#